data_AF-A0A2T3J5F5-F1
#
_entry.id   AF-A0A2T3J5F5-F1
#
_cell.length_a   1.000
_cell.length_b   1.000
_cell.length_c   1.000
_cell.angle_alpha   90.00
_cell.angle_beta   90.00
_cell.angle_gamma   90.00
#
_symmetry.space_group_name_H-M   'P 1'
#
loop_
_entity.id
_entity.type
_entity.pdbx_description
1 polymer ?
#
loop_
_entity_poly.entity_id
_entity_poly.type
_entity_poly.pdbx_seq_one_letter_code
_entity_poly.pdbx_strand_id
1 'polypeptide(L)'
;HMQAQATGIDIGQLKGSGPQGAILLRDLPSRTEQHVEKTRPTETAQPASSMRQAISEAMTRSKQTIPHYYLTMDIDLTNAQHWLAEQNQSREPEQRLLLPALLISAIARLLPRYPALNGTFINGRLTPSDTVNIGNTISLRQGGLVVPAILNANTLTVDETMAVLRDLTERSRRGRLRSSEISEATITVTS
;
A
#
# COMPACT_ATOMS: atom_id res chain seq x y z
N HIS A 1 15.67 -55.72 -6.58
CA HIS A 1 16.65 -54.86 -5.88
C HIS A 1 16.49 -53.37 -6.27
N MET A 2 15.26 -52.83 -6.33
CA MET A 2 15.06 -51.38 -6.54
C MET A 2 13.66 -50.93 -6.09
N GLN A 3 13.33 -51.11 -4.81
CA GLN A 3 12.19 -50.46 -4.15
C GLN A 3 12.35 -50.58 -2.62
N ALA A 4 13.45 -50.06 -2.06
CA ALA A 4 13.69 -50.06 -0.61
C ALA A 4 14.68 -48.96 -0.17
N GLN A 5 14.52 -47.72 -0.67
CA GLN A 5 15.33 -46.57 -0.22
C GLN A 5 14.49 -45.33 0.12
N ALA A 6 13.18 -45.47 0.33
CA ALA A 6 12.30 -44.35 0.73
C ALA A 6 11.78 -44.43 2.18
N THR A 7 12.24 -45.41 2.94
CA THR A 7 11.89 -45.58 4.36
C THR A 7 13.19 -45.81 5.10
N GLY A 8 13.64 -44.84 5.89
CA GLY A 8 14.88 -44.89 6.68
C GLY A 8 14.85 -45.95 7.78
N ILE A 9 14.71 -47.21 7.38
CA ILE A 9 14.66 -48.40 8.21
C ILE A 9 15.93 -49.18 7.90
N ASP A 10 16.76 -49.41 8.92
CA ASP A 10 17.99 -50.18 8.79
C ASP A 10 17.64 -51.68 8.68
N ILE A 11 17.59 -52.16 7.45
CA ILE A 11 17.27 -53.55 7.08
C ILE A 11 18.29 -54.57 7.62
N GLY A 12 19.47 -54.15 8.08
CA GLY A 12 20.50 -55.02 8.64
C GLY A 12 20.16 -55.65 10.00
N GLN A 13 19.15 -55.13 10.70
CA GLN A 13 18.73 -55.63 12.02
C GLN A 13 17.44 -56.45 12.00
N LEU A 14 16.82 -56.63 10.83
CA LEU A 14 15.56 -57.36 10.69
C LEU A 14 15.83 -58.83 10.36
N LYS A 15 15.28 -59.73 11.18
CA LYS A 15 15.38 -61.18 10.97
C LYS A 15 14.28 -61.63 10.00
N GLY A 16 14.64 -61.92 8.76
CA GLY A 16 13.68 -62.29 7.71
C GLY A 16 13.05 -63.66 7.94
N SER A 17 11.72 -63.74 7.83
CA SER A 17 10.94 -64.95 8.09
C SER A 17 10.61 -65.75 6.81
N GLY A 18 11.22 -65.40 5.67
CA GLY A 18 11.02 -66.06 4.38
C GLY A 18 12.03 -67.18 4.07
N PRO A 19 11.80 -67.98 3.02
CA PRO A 19 12.73 -69.02 2.59
C PRO A 19 14.11 -68.40 2.29
N GLN A 20 15.18 -69.03 2.80
CA GLN A 20 16.57 -68.51 2.75
C GLN A 20 16.81 -67.18 3.50
N GLY A 21 15.96 -66.81 4.46
CA GLY A 21 16.14 -65.62 5.29
C GLY A 21 15.69 -64.32 4.62
N ALA A 22 14.90 -64.40 3.56
CA ALA A 22 14.31 -63.24 2.91
C ALA A 22 13.34 -62.50 3.86
N ILE A 23 13.48 -61.17 3.95
CA ILE A 23 12.57 -60.30 4.73
C ILE A 23 11.29 -60.10 3.92
N LEU A 24 10.17 -60.57 4.44
CA LEU A 24 8.86 -60.44 3.80
C LEU A 24 8.17 -59.14 4.25
N LEU A 25 7.17 -58.68 3.48
CA LEU A 25 6.44 -57.43 3.78
C LEU A 25 5.82 -57.42 5.19
N ARG A 26 5.48 -58.59 5.73
CA ARG A 26 4.95 -58.80 7.09
C ARG A 26 5.99 -58.68 8.21
N ASP A 27 7.28 -58.77 7.88
CA ASP A 27 8.38 -58.65 8.84
C ASP A 27 8.76 -57.17 9.06
N LEU A 28 8.17 -56.25 8.28
CA LEU A 28 8.24 -54.81 8.55
C LEU A 28 7.24 -54.47 9.67
N PRO A 29 7.67 -53.72 10.70
CA PRO A 29 6.75 -53.27 11.74
C PRO A 29 5.63 -52.44 11.10
N SER A 30 4.38 -52.82 11.40
CA SER A 30 3.20 -52.05 11.03
C SER A 30 3.43 -50.60 11.44
N ARG A 31 3.42 -49.70 10.45
CA ARG A 31 3.62 -48.27 10.66
C ARG A 31 2.51 -47.77 11.58
N THR A 32 2.77 -47.71 12.88
CA THR A 32 1.94 -46.91 13.78
C THR A 32 1.96 -45.52 13.18
N GLU A 33 0.79 -45.02 12.79
CA GLU A 33 0.63 -43.65 12.34
C GLU A 33 0.99 -42.75 13.53
N GLN A 34 2.28 -42.49 13.69
CA GLN A 34 2.74 -41.34 14.43
C GLN A 34 2.23 -40.15 13.64
N HIS A 35 1.11 -39.60 14.12
CA HIS A 35 0.65 -38.27 13.80
C HIS A 35 1.84 -37.36 14.11
N VAL A 36 2.67 -37.08 13.10
CA VAL A 36 3.60 -35.96 13.16
C VAL A 36 2.70 -34.75 13.10
N GLU A 37 2.22 -34.35 14.27
CA GLU A 37 1.64 -33.06 14.51
C GLU A 37 2.73 -32.08 14.07
N LYS A 38 2.65 -31.64 12.81
CA LYS A 38 3.39 -30.48 12.34
C LYS A 38 2.97 -29.38 13.28
N THR A 39 3.83 -29.07 14.26
CA THR A 39 3.75 -27.85 15.04
C THR A 39 3.69 -26.72 14.03
N ARG A 40 2.46 -26.27 13.75
CA ARG A 40 2.23 -25.02 13.04
C ARG A 40 3.03 -23.99 13.83
N PRO A 41 3.94 -23.23 13.21
CA PRO A 41 4.67 -22.22 13.96
C PRO A 41 3.62 -21.36 14.67
N THR A 42 3.68 -21.32 16.00
CA THR A 42 2.77 -20.54 16.82
C THR A 42 2.87 -19.11 16.31
N GLU A 43 1.80 -18.64 15.67
CA GLU A 43 1.75 -17.32 15.06
C GLU A 43 1.84 -16.30 16.20
N THR A 44 3.03 -15.77 16.43
CA THR A 44 3.26 -14.73 17.43
C THR A 44 2.65 -13.44 16.89
N ALA A 45 1.37 -13.24 17.19
CA ALA A 45 0.68 -12.00 16.90
C ALA A 45 1.37 -10.84 17.62
N GLN A 46 2.12 -10.03 16.88
CA GLN A 46 2.69 -8.79 17.41
C GLN A 46 1.58 -7.74 17.50
N PRO A 47 1.44 -7.02 18.63
CA PRO A 47 0.44 -5.97 18.74
C PRO A 47 0.71 -4.87 17.70
N ALA A 48 -0.34 -4.47 16.98
CA ALA A 48 -0.25 -3.39 16.02
C ALA A 48 0.11 -2.08 16.74
N SER A 49 0.92 -1.23 16.09
CA SER A 49 1.10 0.14 16.58
C SER A 49 -0.24 0.87 16.62
N SER A 50 -0.40 1.85 17.51
CA SER A 50 -1.61 2.67 17.62
C SER A 50 -2.01 3.29 16.27
N MET A 51 -1.03 3.76 15.50
CA MET A 51 -1.25 4.26 14.13
C MET A 51 -1.81 3.19 13.20
N ARG A 52 -1.28 1.97 13.24
CA ARG A 52 -1.76 0.86 12.40
C ARG A 52 -3.19 0.47 12.77
N GLN A 53 -3.51 0.45 14.06
CA GLN A 53 -4.87 0.20 14.53
C GLN A 53 -5.84 1.26 14.02
N ALA A 54 -5.52 2.55 14.18
CA ALA A 54 -6.36 3.65 13.69
C ALA A 54 -6.59 3.59 12.16
N ILE A 55 -5.56 3.27 11.38
CA ILE A 55 -5.67 3.07 9.93
C ILE A 55 -6.59 1.88 9.62
N SER A 56 -6.44 0.75 10.31
CA SER A 56 -7.30 -0.42 10.08
C SER A 56 -8.78 -0.15 10.37
N GLU A 57 -9.08 0.59 11.44
CA GLU A 57 -10.45 0.97 11.80
C GLU A 57 -11.05 1.92 10.75
N ALA A 58 -10.28 2.93 10.31
CA ALA A 58 -10.71 3.87 9.28
C ALA A 58 -10.96 3.18 7.91
N MET A 59 -10.04 2.30 7.50
CA MET A 59 -10.18 1.55 6.24
C MET A 59 -11.35 0.57 6.28
N THR A 60 -11.52 -0.14 7.40
CA THR A 60 -12.65 -1.07 7.60
C THR A 60 -13.97 -0.32 7.49
N ARG A 61 -14.10 0.81 8.20
CA ARG A 61 -15.29 1.66 8.10
C ARG A 61 -15.54 2.12 6.66
N SER A 62 -14.53 2.68 6.01
CA SER A 62 -14.62 3.17 4.62
C SER A 62 -15.12 2.07 3.67
N LYS A 63 -14.52 0.89 3.71
CA LYS A 63 -14.89 -0.23 2.82
C LYS A 63 -16.25 -0.85 3.14
N GLN A 64 -16.73 -0.74 4.37
CA GLN A 64 -18.05 -1.23 4.76
C GLN A 64 -19.18 -0.23 4.46
N THR A 65 -18.93 1.07 4.60
CA THR A 65 -20.00 2.09 4.53
C THR A 65 -20.10 2.81 3.19
N ILE A 66 -19.05 2.80 2.37
CA ILE A 66 -19.02 3.50 1.09
C ILE A 66 -19.13 2.49 -0.07
N PRO A 67 -20.15 2.59 -0.94
CA PRO A 67 -20.19 1.84 -2.19
C PRO A 67 -19.05 2.31 -3.12
N HIS A 68 -18.09 1.44 -3.39
CA HIS A 68 -16.94 1.75 -4.25
C HIS A 68 -17.17 1.25 -5.66
N TYR A 69 -16.93 2.10 -6.64
CA TYR A 69 -16.74 1.71 -8.04
C TYR A 69 -15.42 2.30 -8.53
N TYR A 70 -14.81 1.65 -9.52
CA TYR A 70 -13.50 2.03 -10.03
C TYR A 70 -13.63 2.39 -11.50
N LEU A 71 -12.96 3.47 -11.89
CA LEU A 71 -12.83 3.90 -13.28
C LEU A 71 -11.35 3.87 -13.64
N THR A 72 -11.06 3.46 -14.88
CA THR A 72 -9.71 3.44 -15.42
C THR A 72 -9.75 4.03 -16.81
N MET A 73 -8.76 4.87 -17.11
CA MET A 73 -8.57 5.45 -18.42
C MET A 73 -7.09 5.62 -18.69
N ASP A 74 -6.71 5.46 -19.96
CA ASP A 74 -5.36 5.77 -20.43
C ASP A 74 -5.28 7.25 -20.81
N ILE A 75 -4.18 7.90 -20.40
CA ILE A 75 -3.91 9.31 -20.68
C ILE A 75 -2.53 9.40 -21.30
N ASP A 76 -2.44 9.99 -22.50
CA ASP A 76 -1.16 10.31 -23.12
C ASP A 76 -0.50 11.50 -22.41
N LEU A 77 0.68 11.26 -21.83
CA LEU A 77 1.46 12.25 -21.09
C LEU A 77 2.62 12.84 -21.90
N THR A 78 2.75 12.53 -23.19
CA THR A 78 3.88 12.95 -24.05
C THR A 78 4.10 14.47 -23.98
N ASN A 79 3.04 15.26 -24.18
CA ASN A 79 3.13 16.72 -24.14
C ASN A 79 3.48 17.24 -22.74
N ALA A 80 2.95 16.60 -21.69
CA ALA A 80 3.25 16.97 -20.31
C ALA A 80 4.72 16.70 -19.95
N GLN A 81 5.27 15.58 -20.43
CA GLN A 81 6.68 15.22 -20.24
C GLN A 81 7.60 16.16 -21.02
N HIS A 82 7.26 16.50 -22.27
CA HIS A 82 8.02 17.45 -23.07
C HIS A 82 8.07 18.83 -22.39
N TRP A 83 6.91 19.35 -21.97
CA TRP A 83 6.84 20.60 -21.23
C TRP A 83 7.66 20.57 -19.94
N LEU A 84 7.58 19.48 -19.15
CA LEU A 84 8.41 19.33 -17.96
C LEU A 84 9.91 19.34 -18.28
N ALA A 85 10.32 18.66 -19.34
CA ALA A 85 11.71 18.63 -19.78
C ALA A 85 12.19 20.04 -20.13
N GLU A 86 11.43 20.78 -20.96
CA GLU A 86 11.73 22.17 -21.32
C GLU A 86 11.82 23.07 -20.10
N GLN A 87 10.82 23.04 -19.21
CA GLN A 87 10.81 23.87 -17.99
C GLN A 87 11.98 23.56 -17.06
N ASN A 88 12.50 22.34 -17.08
CA ASN A 88 13.57 21.89 -16.22
C ASN A 88 14.98 22.08 -16.81
N GLN A 89 15.12 22.50 -18.08
CA GLN A 89 16.43 22.74 -18.70
C GLN A 89 17.23 23.82 -17.98
N SER A 90 16.57 24.89 -17.55
CA SER A 90 17.19 26.04 -16.87
C SER A 90 17.14 25.94 -15.34
N ARG A 91 16.75 24.80 -14.78
CA ARG A 91 16.55 24.63 -13.33
C ARG A 91 17.60 23.71 -12.74
N GLU A 92 18.12 24.12 -11.59
CA GLU A 92 18.92 23.24 -10.74
C GLU A 92 18.11 22.00 -10.36
N PRO A 93 18.76 20.83 -10.19
CA PRO A 93 18.08 19.56 -9.90
C PRO A 93 17.05 19.65 -8.77
N GLU A 94 17.34 20.39 -7.70
CA GLU A 94 16.50 20.54 -6.52
C GLU A 94 15.23 21.38 -6.79
N GLN A 95 15.29 22.26 -7.80
CA GLN A 95 14.23 23.18 -8.17
C GLN A 95 13.35 22.66 -9.31
N ARG A 96 13.71 21.52 -9.90
CA ARG A 96 12.95 20.90 -10.98
C ARG A 96 11.50 20.65 -10.59
N LEU A 97 10.62 20.81 -11.56
CA LEU A 97 9.22 20.43 -11.50
C LEU A 97 9.10 18.92 -11.73
N LEU A 98 8.22 18.28 -10.97
CA LEU A 98 7.90 16.87 -11.11
C LEU A 98 6.47 16.69 -11.60
N LEU A 99 6.23 15.56 -12.27
CA LEU A 99 4.91 15.21 -12.80
C LEU A 99 3.78 15.30 -11.75
N PRO A 100 3.94 14.87 -10.48
CA PRO A 100 2.90 15.05 -9.46
C PRO A 100 2.47 16.51 -9.27
N ALA A 101 3.39 17.48 -9.29
CA ALA A 101 3.04 18.89 -9.16
C ALA A 101 2.17 19.37 -10.33
N LEU A 102 2.49 18.94 -11.55
CA LEU A 102 1.72 19.25 -12.74
C LEU A 102 0.32 18.62 -12.69
N LEU A 103 0.21 17.34 -12.33
CA LEU A 103 -1.06 16.63 -12.22
C LEU A 103 -1.96 17.21 -11.13
N ILE A 104 -1.40 17.47 -9.94
CA ILE A 104 -2.12 18.10 -8.83
C ILE A 104 -2.63 19.48 -9.25
N SER A 105 -1.80 20.28 -9.92
CA SER A 105 -2.21 21.60 -10.42
C SER A 105 -3.35 21.50 -11.43
N ALA A 106 -3.30 20.53 -12.35
CA ALA A 106 -4.35 20.31 -13.33
C ALA A 106 -5.68 19.89 -12.69
N ILE A 107 -5.63 18.94 -11.75
CA ILE A 107 -6.80 18.49 -10.97
C ILE A 107 -7.39 19.67 -10.19
N ALA A 108 -6.56 20.40 -9.44
CA ALA A 108 -6.99 21.50 -8.60
C ALA A 108 -7.70 22.61 -9.39
N ARG A 109 -7.22 22.92 -10.59
CA ARG A 109 -7.81 23.94 -11.47
C ARG A 109 -9.16 23.54 -12.06
N LEU A 110 -9.36 22.25 -12.31
CA LEU A 110 -10.61 21.73 -12.88
C LEU A 110 -11.69 21.49 -11.81
N LEU A 111 -11.28 21.15 -10.59
CA LEU A 111 -12.19 20.72 -9.53
C LEU A 111 -13.32 21.72 -9.20
N PRO A 112 -13.12 23.05 -9.22
CA PRO A 112 -14.22 24.02 -9.03
C PRO A 112 -15.36 23.90 -10.04
N ARG A 113 -15.11 23.35 -11.24
CA ARG A 113 -16.14 23.09 -12.26
C ARG A 113 -16.93 21.81 -11.98
N TYR A 114 -16.45 20.96 -11.09
CA TYR A 114 -17.03 19.67 -10.73
C TYR A 114 -17.21 19.56 -9.21
N PRO A 115 -18.05 20.41 -8.59
CA PRO A 115 -18.23 20.44 -7.13
C PRO A 115 -18.72 19.09 -6.56
N ALA A 116 -19.35 18.25 -7.38
CA ALA A 116 -19.77 16.90 -6.99
C ALA A 116 -18.59 15.97 -6.62
N LEU A 117 -17.37 16.28 -7.07
CA LEU A 117 -16.15 15.51 -6.81
C LEU A 117 -15.34 16.06 -5.62
N ASN A 118 -15.76 17.17 -5.01
CA ASN A 118 -15.01 17.87 -3.96
C ASN A 118 -15.91 18.14 -2.77
N GLY A 119 -15.99 17.21 -1.83
CA GLY A 119 -16.87 17.36 -0.69
C GLY A 119 -17.03 16.07 0.11
N THR A 120 -17.98 16.10 1.05
CA THR A 120 -18.27 14.97 1.93
C THR A 120 -19.72 14.53 1.77
N PHE A 121 -19.95 13.22 1.86
CA PHE A 121 -21.29 12.67 1.85
C PHE A 121 -21.66 12.26 3.28
N ILE A 122 -22.60 12.98 3.89
CA ILE A 122 -22.99 12.79 5.30
C ILE A 122 -24.51 12.67 5.36
N ASN A 123 -25.01 11.62 6.01
CA ASN A 123 -26.45 11.39 6.25
C ASN A 123 -27.32 11.50 4.97
N GLY A 124 -26.85 10.93 3.86
CA GLY A 124 -27.59 10.95 2.59
C GLY A 124 -27.47 12.25 1.79
N ARG A 125 -26.62 13.19 2.21
CA ARG A 125 -26.46 14.50 1.57
C ARG A 125 -25.01 14.73 1.19
N LEU A 126 -24.79 15.18 -0.03
CA LEU A 126 -23.51 15.71 -0.46
C LEU A 126 -23.38 17.15 0.03
N THR A 127 -22.30 17.42 0.75
CA THR A 127 -21.85 18.75 1.17
C THR A 127 -20.58 19.07 0.39
N PRO A 128 -20.67 19.87 -0.69
CA PRO A 128 -19.49 20.35 -1.41
C PRO A 128 -18.57 21.15 -0.48
N SER A 129 -17.27 21.06 -0.71
CA SER A 129 -16.28 21.91 -0.04
C SER A 129 -16.05 23.20 -0.82
N ASP A 130 -16.01 24.33 -0.10
CA ASP A 130 -15.70 25.64 -0.66
C ASP A 130 -14.21 25.81 -1.00
N THR A 131 -13.36 24.95 -0.44
CA THR A 131 -11.91 24.93 -0.68
C THR A 131 -11.50 23.70 -1.47
N VAL A 132 -10.43 23.83 -2.26
CA VAL A 132 -9.80 22.72 -2.98
C VAL A 132 -8.50 22.36 -2.28
N ASN A 133 -8.55 21.34 -1.43
CA ASN A 133 -7.42 20.89 -0.64
C ASN A 133 -7.02 19.48 -1.09
N ILE A 134 -5.87 19.36 -1.76
CA ILE A 134 -5.44 18.07 -2.31
C ILE A 134 -4.54 17.35 -1.33
N GLY A 135 -5.02 16.22 -0.80
CA GLY A 135 -4.22 15.28 -0.04
C GLY A 135 -3.20 14.60 -0.94
N ASN A 136 -1.92 14.72 -0.62
CA ASN A 136 -0.82 14.05 -1.33
C ASN A 136 -0.20 12.97 -0.46
N THR A 137 -0.12 11.76 -0.98
CA THR A 137 0.42 10.60 -0.28
C THR A 137 1.94 10.67 -0.11
N ILE A 138 2.45 10.55 1.13
CA ILE A 138 3.88 10.57 1.47
C ILE A 138 4.27 9.43 2.40
N SER A 139 5.21 8.59 1.96
CA SER A 139 5.78 7.50 2.76
C SER A 139 6.77 8.01 3.81
N LEU A 140 6.67 7.47 5.03
CA LEU A 140 7.54 7.81 6.15
C LEU A 140 8.74 6.86 6.23
N ARG A 141 9.87 7.37 6.74
CA ARG A 141 11.13 6.59 6.85
C ARG A 141 11.04 5.40 7.80
N GLN A 142 10.25 5.53 8.86
CA GLN A 142 10.08 4.49 9.89
C GLN A 142 8.96 3.49 9.53
N GLY A 143 8.47 3.54 8.29
CA GLY A 143 7.29 2.81 7.86
C GLY A 143 6.00 3.60 8.12
N GLY A 144 4.97 3.30 7.31
CA GLY A 144 3.71 4.02 7.32
C GLY A 144 3.65 5.15 6.29
N LEU A 145 2.50 5.82 6.28
CA LEU A 145 2.10 6.78 5.27
C LEU A 145 1.33 7.92 5.93
N VAL A 146 1.53 9.13 5.44
CA VAL A 146 0.69 10.29 5.75
C VAL A 146 0.18 10.92 4.46
N VAL A 147 -0.97 11.59 4.54
CA VAL A 147 -1.60 12.25 3.40
C VAL A 147 -1.83 13.73 3.73
N PRO A 148 -0.77 14.56 3.79
CA PRO A 148 -0.95 15.98 4.02
C PRO A 148 -1.69 16.67 2.87
N ALA A 149 -2.53 17.63 3.22
CA ALA A 149 -3.25 18.49 2.30
C ALA A 149 -2.40 19.66 1.81
N ILE A 150 -2.38 19.84 0.49
CA ILE A 150 -2.00 21.09 -0.18
C ILE A 150 -3.23 21.98 -0.12
N LEU A 151 -3.21 22.97 0.78
CA LEU A 151 -4.35 23.85 1.02
C LEU A 151 -4.55 24.84 -0.14
N ASN A 152 -5.80 25.06 -0.52
CA ASN A 152 -6.20 25.96 -1.62
C ASN A 152 -5.39 25.71 -2.91
N ALA A 153 -5.18 24.44 -3.25
CA ALA A 153 -4.33 24.04 -4.38
C ALA A 153 -4.77 24.67 -5.71
N ASN A 154 -6.04 25.04 -5.87
CA ASN A 154 -6.58 25.69 -7.05
C ASN A 154 -6.05 27.13 -7.27
N THR A 155 -5.54 27.77 -6.22
CA THR A 155 -4.97 29.12 -6.31
C THR A 155 -3.48 29.11 -6.62
N LEU A 156 -2.84 27.94 -6.63
CA LEU A 156 -1.40 27.79 -6.81
C LEU A 156 -1.02 27.64 -8.29
N THR A 157 0.17 28.15 -8.60
CA THR A 157 0.92 27.80 -9.82
C THR A 157 1.55 26.42 -9.67
N VAL A 158 2.08 25.87 -10.76
CA VAL A 158 2.79 24.58 -10.75
C VAL A 158 4.06 24.68 -9.88
N ASP A 159 4.78 25.80 -9.96
CA ASP A 159 5.96 26.10 -9.16
C ASP A 159 5.66 26.17 -7.66
N GLU A 160 4.60 26.90 -7.27
CA GLU A 160 4.16 26.98 -5.88
C GLU A 160 3.70 25.62 -5.36
N THR A 161 2.95 24.86 -6.18
CA THR A 161 2.53 23.49 -5.84
C THR A 161 3.75 22.60 -5.60
N MET A 162 4.77 22.69 -6.45
CA MET A 162 6.02 21.94 -6.29
C MET A 162 6.79 22.37 -5.02
N ALA A 163 6.80 23.67 -4.69
CA ALA A 163 7.39 24.16 -3.46
C ALA A 163 6.67 23.62 -2.21
N VAL A 164 5.34 23.65 -2.20
CA VAL A 164 4.53 23.09 -1.10
C VAL A 164 4.73 21.58 -0.98
N LEU A 165 4.80 20.84 -2.09
CA LEU A 165 5.08 19.41 -2.06
C LEU A 165 6.43 19.09 -1.42
N ARG A 166 7.49 19.85 -1.74
CA ARG A 166 8.81 19.69 -1.12
C ARG A 166 8.76 19.95 0.38
N ASP A 167 8.16 21.07 0.78
CA ASP A 167 7.99 21.45 2.18
C ASP A 167 7.19 20.39 2.98
N LEU A 168 6.03 19.96 2.45
CA LEU A 168 5.22 18.92 3.06
C LEU A 168 5.96 17.58 3.15
N THR A 169 6.78 17.23 2.16
CA THR A 169 7.59 16.00 2.19
C THR A 169 8.62 16.05 3.32
N GLU A 170 9.33 17.17 3.47
CA GLU A 170 10.29 17.34 4.55
C GLU A 170 9.63 17.33 5.93
N ARG A 171 8.54 18.10 6.08
CA ARG A 171 7.83 18.21 7.36
C ARG A 171 7.10 16.95 7.75
N SER A 172 6.52 16.22 6.80
CA SER A 172 5.95 14.87 7.01
C SER A 172 6.99 13.93 7.61
N ARG A 173 8.19 13.88 7.01
CA ARG A 173 9.27 13.03 7.50
C ARG A 173 9.81 13.43 8.88
N ARG A 174 9.61 14.68 9.29
CA ARG A 174 9.99 15.23 10.60
C ARG A 174 8.84 15.24 11.62
N GLY A 175 7.63 14.83 11.23
CA GLY A 175 6.44 14.89 12.10
C GLY A 175 5.98 16.31 12.44
N ARG A 176 6.20 17.29 11.54
CA ARG A 176 5.92 18.73 11.76
C ARG A 176 4.81 19.25 10.83
N LEU A 177 3.74 18.48 10.67
CA LEU A 177 2.56 18.90 9.92
C LEU A 177 1.63 19.75 10.80
N ARG A 178 0.97 20.74 10.20
CA ARG A 178 -0.08 21.52 10.85
C ARG A 178 -1.35 20.68 10.94
N SER A 179 -2.21 20.97 11.91
CA SER A 179 -3.48 20.22 12.06
C SER A 179 -4.39 20.35 10.84
N SER A 180 -4.44 21.54 10.22
CA SER A 180 -5.22 21.77 8.99
C SER A 180 -4.71 20.90 7.84
N GLU A 181 -3.39 20.78 7.69
CA GLU A 181 -2.77 19.94 6.67
C GLU A 181 -3.08 18.44 6.87
N ILE A 182 -3.45 17.99 8.07
CA ILE A 182 -3.80 16.59 8.32
C ILE A 182 -5.29 16.31 8.08
N SER A 183 -6.15 17.30 8.33
CA SER A 183 -7.60 17.09 8.47
C SER A 183 -8.45 17.71 7.37
N GLU A 184 -7.91 18.66 6.60
CA GLU A 184 -8.69 19.45 5.65
C GLU A 184 -8.59 18.96 4.19
N ALA A 185 -7.99 17.79 3.93
CA ALA A 185 -7.97 17.23 2.58
C ALA A 185 -9.40 16.91 2.11
N THR A 186 -9.76 17.39 0.92
CA THR A 186 -11.10 17.22 0.34
C THR A 186 -11.11 16.18 -0.79
N ILE A 187 -9.94 15.94 -1.40
CA ILE A 187 -9.68 14.89 -2.38
C ILE A 187 -8.25 14.39 -2.21
N THR A 188 -8.00 13.11 -2.51
CA THR A 188 -6.66 12.51 -2.40
C THR A 188 -6.12 12.15 -3.78
N VAL A 189 -4.88 12.52 -4.04
CA VAL A 189 -4.09 12.08 -5.19
C VAL A 189 -2.96 11.19 -4.68
N THR A 190 -2.80 10.04 -5.32
CA THR A 190 -1.73 9.09 -5.03
C THR A 190 -1.05 8.69 -6.32
N SER A 191 0.28 8.60 -6.29
CA SER A 191 1.15 8.28 -7.44
C SER A 191 2.25 7.32 -7.03
#